data_AF-A0AAW9Y6M6-F1
#
_entry.id   AF-A0AAW9Y6M6-F1
#
_cell.length_a   1.000
_cell.length_b   1.000
_cell.length_c   1.000
_cell.angle_alpha   90.00
_cell.angle_beta   90.00
_cell.angle_gamma   90.00
#
_symmetry.space_group_name_H-M   'P 1'
#
loop_
_entity.id
_entity.type
_entity.pdbx_description
1 polymer ?
#
loop_
_entity_poly.entity_id
_entity_poly.type
_entity_poly.pdbx_seq_one_letter_code
_entity_poly.pdbx_strand_id
1 'polypeptide(L)'
;MCDEGRDEEWEAALKLAIRAQYHFRTSDQGLLAWDVRRLVRLSRDLPVQAVALGRITELDKVHWYGHDAASPTVRSVVEHCQLIMAADLAYPVILDSAGRVMDGMHRICKALMLGHDYIDAVQFALDPAPDYLDCDPDTLPYDD
;
A
#
# COMPACT_ATOMS: atom_id res chain seq x y z
N MET A 1 16.15 -25.47 2.98
CA MET A 1 16.60 -25.74 1.60
C MET A 1 15.46 -25.78 0.55
N CYS A 2 14.18 -26.03 0.89
CA CYS A 2 13.06 -25.91 -0.09
C CYS A 2 12.24 -24.61 0.02
N ASP A 3 12.48 -23.80 1.05
CA ASP A 3 11.71 -22.57 1.30
C ASP A 3 12.36 -21.35 0.64
N GLU A 4 13.68 -21.24 0.73
CA GLU A 4 14.48 -20.14 0.16
C GLU A 4 14.30 -20.01 -1.37
N GLY A 5 14.31 -21.13 -2.10
CA GLY A 5 14.13 -21.11 -3.55
C GLY A 5 12.72 -20.69 -4.01
N ARG A 6 11.68 -20.97 -3.19
CA ARG A 6 10.31 -20.49 -3.48
C ARG A 6 10.16 -19.01 -3.21
N ASP A 7 10.84 -18.51 -2.18
CA ASP A 7 10.81 -17.09 -1.86
C ASP A 7 11.58 -16.26 -2.89
N GLU A 8 12.70 -16.75 -3.44
CA GLU A 8 13.42 -16.08 -4.53
C GLU A 8 12.60 -16.00 -5.83
N GLU A 9 11.96 -17.10 -6.24
CA GLU A 9 11.08 -17.10 -7.42
C GLU A 9 9.88 -16.17 -7.25
N TRP A 10 9.33 -16.11 -6.04
CA TRP A 10 8.22 -15.22 -5.71
C TRP A 10 8.63 -13.74 -5.73
N GLU A 11 9.79 -13.41 -5.15
CA GLU A 11 10.36 -12.06 -5.20
C GLU A 11 10.59 -11.61 -6.66
N ALA A 12 11.11 -12.49 -7.51
CA ALA A 12 11.26 -12.20 -8.93
C ALA A 12 9.90 -11.97 -9.63
N ALA A 13 8.90 -12.80 -9.33
CA ALA A 13 7.55 -12.65 -9.87
C ALA A 13 6.87 -11.34 -9.41
N LEU A 14 7.03 -10.96 -8.14
CA LEU A 14 6.50 -9.69 -7.62
C LEU A 14 7.15 -8.48 -8.28
N LYS A 15 8.46 -8.51 -8.53
CA LYS A 15 9.16 -7.43 -9.25
C LYS A 15 8.63 -7.25 -10.68
N LEU A 16 8.24 -8.33 -11.33
CA LEU A 16 7.64 -8.29 -12.67
C LEU A 16 6.19 -7.82 -12.67
N ALA A 17 5.42 -8.13 -11.63
CA ALA A 17 3.98 -7.86 -11.56
C ALA A 17 3.63 -6.50 -10.94
N ILE A 18 4.44 -6.03 -9.99
CA ILE A 18 4.17 -4.83 -9.19
C ILE A 18 5.38 -3.91 -9.32
N ARG A 19 5.19 -2.70 -9.84
CA ARG A 19 6.22 -1.65 -9.84
C ARG A 19 6.67 -1.31 -8.41
N ALA A 20 7.92 -0.93 -8.23
CA ALA A 20 8.45 -0.49 -6.94
C ALA A 20 7.63 0.67 -6.38
N GLN A 21 7.08 0.47 -5.19
CA GLN A 21 6.24 1.44 -4.48
C GLN A 21 6.52 1.31 -2.99
N TYR A 22 6.45 2.44 -2.29
CA TYR A 22 6.71 2.51 -0.87
C TYR A 22 5.52 3.11 -0.12
N HIS A 23 5.15 2.48 0.99
CA HIS A 23 4.26 3.08 1.98
C HIS A 23 5.09 3.94 2.91
N PHE A 24 4.68 5.19 3.13
CA PHE A 24 5.39 6.14 3.98
C PHE A 24 4.60 6.50 5.23
N ARG A 25 5.29 6.65 6.35
CA ARG A 25 4.70 7.15 7.60
C ARG A 25 5.68 8.00 8.39
N THR A 26 5.23 9.17 8.85
CA THR A 26 6.02 10.01 9.76
C THR A 26 6.08 9.38 11.15
N SER A 27 7.24 9.45 11.79
CA SER A 27 7.47 9.01 13.17
C SER A 27 8.45 9.93 13.90
N ASP A 28 8.63 9.71 15.19
CA ASP A 28 9.66 10.39 16.00
C ASP A 28 11.10 10.06 15.54
N GLN A 29 11.27 9.00 14.75
CA GLN A 29 12.54 8.57 14.16
C GLN A 29 12.68 9.03 12.70
N GLY A 30 11.89 10.02 12.28
CA GLY A 30 11.86 10.50 10.90
C GLY A 30 10.86 9.72 10.03
N LEU A 31 11.07 9.79 8.71
CA LEU A 31 10.19 9.16 7.74
C LEU A 31 10.50 7.66 7.63
N LEU A 32 9.48 6.84 7.88
CA LEU A 32 9.55 5.39 7.75
C LEU A 32 9.03 4.97 6.38
N ALA A 33 9.67 4.01 5.74
CA ALA A 33 9.22 3.44 4.48
C ALA A 33 9.13 1.90 4.53
N TRP A 34 8.07 1.36 3.94
CA TRP A 34 7.88 -0.07 3.70
C TRP A 34 7.78 -0.33 2.20
N ASP A 35 8.53 -1.30 1.70
CA ASP A 35 8.39 -1.77 0.32
C ASP A 35 7.04 -2.50 0.17
N VAL A 36 6.18 -2.01 -0.74
CA VAL A 36 4.87 -2.60 -0.99
C VAL A 36 4.98 -4.04 -1.50
N ARG A 37 6.02 -4.40 -2.27
CA ARG A 37 6.25 -5.79 -2.70
C ARG A 37 6.49 -6.69 -1.49
N ARG A 38 7.28 -6.21 -0.53
CA ARG A 38 7.50 -6.94 0.73
C ARG A 38 6.23 -7.03 1.56
N LEU A 39 5.42 -5.97 1.63
CA LEU A 39 4.12 -6.02 2.31
C LEU A 39 3.21 -7.10 1.70
N VAL A 40 3.11 -7.15 0.36
CA VAL A 40 2.36 -8.18 -0.37
C VAL A 40 2.86 -9.58 -0.04
N ARG A 41 4.19 -9.78 0.00
CA ARG A 41 4.77 -11.07 0.40
C ARG A 41 4.43 -11.44 1.84
N LEU A 42 4.59 -10.51 2.78
CA LEU A 42 4.33 -10.75 4.21
C LEU A 42 2.85 -10.98 4.50
N SER A 43 1.94 -10.43 3.69
CA SER A 43 0.51 -10.57 3.88
C SER A 43 -0.11 -11.76 3.13
N ARG A 44 0.67 -12.50 2.32
CA ARG A 44 0.15 -13.48 1.33
C ARG A 44 -0.71 -14.59 1.94
N ASP A 45 -0.39 -15.01 3.16
CA ASP A 45 -1.04 -16.12 3.86
C ASP A 45 -2.02 -15.63 4.95
N LEU A 46 -2.23 -14.32 5.06
CA LEU A 46 -3.18 -13.75 6.02
C LEU A 46 -4.62 -13.99 5.56
N PRO A 47 -5.56 -14.22 6.50
CA PRO A 47 -6.96 -14.40 6.14
C PRO A 47 -7.53 -13.11 5.56
N VAL A 48 -8.21 -13.24 4.42
CA VAL A 48 -8.99 -12.14 3.84
C VAL A 48 -10.27 -11.95 4.66
N GLN A 49 -10.56 -10.68 4.98
CA GLN A 49 -11.77 -10.27 5.68
C GLN A 49 -12.43 -9.08 4.98
N ALA A 50 -13.75 -9.04 5.01
CA ALA A 50 -14.52 -7.88 4.54
C ALA A 50 -14.49 -6.77 5.59
N VAL A 51 -13.93 -5.62 5.26
CA VAL A 51 -13.84 -4.44 6.13
C VAL A 51 -14.79 -3.37 5.62
N ALA A 52 -15.63 -2.83 6.52
CA ALA A 52 -16.52 -1.73 6.18
C ALA A 52 -15.71 -0.48 5.80
N LEU A 53 -16.00 0.14 4.66
CA LEU A 53 -15.28 1.32 4.18
C LEU A 53 -15.35 2.48 5.18
N GLY A 54 -16.46 2.62 5.91
CA GLY A 54 -16.60 3.62 6.97
C GLY A 54 -15.65 3.43 8.18
N ARG A 55 -14.89 2.34 8.24
CA ARG A 55 -13.84 2.13 9.26
C ARG A 55 -12.46 2.62 8.81
N ILE A 56 -12.29 2.98 7.53
CA ILE A 56 -11.03 3.47 6.98
C ILE A 56 -10.87 4.94 7.35
N THR A 57 -10.01 5.23 8.33
CA THR A 57 -9.86 6.59 8.88
C THR A 57 -9.20 7.57 7.91
N GLU A 58 -8.46 7.05 6.95
CA GLU A 58 -7.65 7.79 5.99
C GLU A 58 -8.48 8.41 4.87
N LEU A 59 -9.75 7.99 4.71
CA LEU A 59 -10.68 8.57 3.74
C LEU A 59 -10.88 10.07 3.96
N ASP A 60 -10.82 10.51 5.21
CA ASP A 60 -11.02 11.90 5.60
C ASP A 60 -9.70 12.59 6.02
N LYS A 61 -8.55 12.09 5.53
CA LYS A 61 -7.21 12.63 5.82
C LYS A 61 -6.43 12.92 4.54
N VAL A 62 -5.45 13.81 4.64
CA VAL A 62 -4.45 14.00 3.58
C VAL A 62 -3.62 12.72 3.49
N HIS A 63 -3.73 12.01 2.36
CA HIS A 63 -3.08 10.71 2.17
C HIS A 63 -1.99 10.72 1.09
N TRP A 64 -2.24 11.32 -0.09
CA TRP A 64 -1.27 11.33 -1.21
C TRP A 64 -0.38 12.58 -1.28
N TYR A 65 -0.74 13.66 -0.59
CA TYR A 65 -0.13 14.99 -0.76
C TYR A 65 0.56 15.50 0.51
N GLY A 66 1.15 14.59 1.29
CA GLY A 66 2.02 14.93 2.43
C GLY A 66 3.49 14.99 2.00
N HIS A 67 4.32 15.66 2.80
CA HIS A 67 5.80 15.62 2.72
C HIS A 67 6.45 16.41 1.58
N ASP A 68 5.85 17.53 1.14
CA ASP A 68 6.41 18.51 0.18
C ASP A 68 6.79 17.97 -1.23
N ALA A 69 6.73 16.66 -1.46
CA ALA A 69 7.14 16.02 -2.71
C ALA A 69 6.06 16.11 -3.82
N ALA A 70 4.77 16.15 -3.46
CA ALA A 70 3.67 16.16 -4.42
C ALA A 70 2.62 17.23 -4.10
N SER A 71 2.35 18.11 -5.08
CA SER A 71 1.26 19.09 -4.99
C SER A 71 -0.01 18.59 -5.69
N PRO A 72 -1.21 18.89 -5.17
CA PRO A 72 -2.49 18.48 -5.75
C PRO A 72 -2.84 19.31 -7.00
N THR A 73 -1.96 19.27 -8.01
CA THR A 73 -2.20 19.87 -9.31
C THR A 73 -3.28 19.08 -10.06
N VAL A 74 -3.94 19.72 -11.03
CA VAL A 74 -4.93 19.05 -11.89
C VAL A 74 -4.34 17.79 -12.54
N ARG A 75 -3.07 17.85 -12.96
CA ARG A 75 -2.37 16.71 -13.57
C ARG A 75 -2.23 15.54 -12.58
N SER A 76 -1.78 15.81 -11.36
CA SER A 76 -1.62 14.78 -10.33
C SER A 76 -2.97 14.15 -9.92
N VAL A 77 -4.03 14.97 -9.84
CA VAL A 77 -5.39 14.45 -9.60
C VAL A 77 -5.82 13.49 -10.73
N VAL A 78 -5.57 13.84 -11.99
CA VAL A 78 -5.87 12.96 -13.14
C VAL A 78 -5.08 11.67 -13.07
N GLU A 79 -3.80 11.71 -12.68
CA GLU A 79 -2.97 10.51 -12.50
C GLU A 79 -3.54 9.58 -11.43
N HIS A 80 -3.98 10.13 -10.28
CA HIS A 80 -4.67 9.33 -9.27
C HIS A 80 -5.99 8.75 -9.79
N CYS A 81 -6.80 9.51 -10.52
CA CYS A 81 -8.03 8.99 -11.13
C CYS A 81 -7.74 7.82 -12.07
N GLN A 82 -6.67 7.89 -12.88
CA GLN A 82 -6.27 6.79 -13.75
C GLN A 82 -5.88 5.54 -12.95
N LEU A 83 -5.11 5.71 -11.86
CA LEU A 83 -4.75 4.60 -10.97
C LEU A 83 -5.96 3.98 -10.28
N ILE A 84 -6.92 4.80 -9.83
CA ILE A 84 -8.19 4.34 -9.26
C ILE A 84 -8.97 3.51 -10.27
N MET A 85 -9.12 3.99 -11.51
CA MET A 85 -9.86 3.26 -12.54
C MET A 85 -9.17 1.94 -12.92
N ALA A 86 -7.84 1.93 -12.98
CA ALA A 86 -7.04 0.75 -13.30
C ALA A 86 -6.94 -0.27 -12.15
N ALA A 87 -7.17 0.14 -10.91
CA ALA A 87 -7.05 -0.73 -9.74
C ALA A 87 -8.00 -1.94 -9.80
N ASP A 88 -7.49 -3.12 -9.51
CA ASP A 88 -8.28 -4.36 -9.50
C ASP A 88 -8.75 -4.68 -8.07
N LEU A 89 -10.06 -4.82 -7.90
CA LEU A 89 -10.69 -5.14 -6.61
C LEU A 89 -10.62 -6.64 -6.26
N ALA A 90 -10.15 -7.50 -7.16
CA ALA A 90 -9.90 -8.90 -6.87
C ALA A 90 -8.76 -9.12 -5.85
N TYR A 91 -7.93 -8.10 -5.61
CA TYR A 91 -6.82 -8.16 -4.66
C TYR A 91 -7.14 -7.37 -3.38
N PRO A 92 -6.96 -7.96 -2.19
CA PRO A 92 -7.31 -7.31 -0.92
C PRO A 92 -6.36 -6.16 -0.58
N VAL A 93 -6.88 -5.13 0.10
CA VAL A 93 -6.06 -4.04 0.65
C VAL A 93 -5.24 -4.53 1.84
N ILE A 94 -4.16 -3.84 2.17
CA ILE A 94 -3.27 -4.24 3.27
C ILE A 94 -3.42 -3.24 4.41
N LEU A 95 -3.75 -3.75 5.59
CA LEU A 95 -3.92 -2.96 6.81
C LEU A 95 -2.86 -3.31 7.85
N ASP A 96 -2.46 -2.30 8.63
CA ASP A 96 -1.63 -2.50 9.81
C ASP A 96 -2.45 -3.04 11.00
N SER A 97 -1.79 -3.33 12.12
CA SER A 97 -2.45 -3.88 13.32
C SER A 97 -3.51 -2.97 13.94
N ALA A 98 -3.45 -1.66 13.67
CA ALA A 98 -4.45 -0.70 14.09
C ALA A 98 -5.57 -0.48 13.05
N GLY A 99 -5.53 -1.18 11.90
CA GLY A 99 -6.51 -1.05 10.82
C GLY A 99 -6.24 0.13 9.89
N ARG A 100 -5.05 0.74 9.94
CA ARG A 100 -4.63 1.81 9.03
C ARG A 100 -4.15 1.24 7.71
N VAL A 101 -4.34 1.98 6.63
CA VAL A 101 -4.00 1.54 5.28
C VAL A 101 -2.48 1.58 5.09
N MET A 102 -1.89 0.43 4.76
CA MET A 102 -0.51 0.31 4.30
C MET A 102 -0.44 0.28 2.77
N ASP A 103 -1.37 -0.41 2.12
CA ASP A 103 -1.49 -0.44 0.66
C ASP A 103 -2.94 -0.59 0.21
N GLY A 104 -3.26 -0.01 -0.95
CA GLY A 104 -4.56 -0.17 -1.60
C GLY A 104 -5.50 1.02 -1.54
N MET A 105 -5.05 2.24 -1.21
CA MET A 105 -5.93 3.41 -1.21
C MET A 105 -6.63 3.64 -2.55
N HIS A 106 -5.99 3.37 -3.70
CA HIS A 106 -6.67 3.45 -5.00
C HIS A 106 -7.82 2.43 -5.14
N ARG A 107 -7.68 1.23 -4.57
CA ARG A 107 -8.75 0.21 -4.52
C ARG A 107 -9.89 0.65 -3.61
N ILE A 108 -9.56 1.22 -2.45
CA ILE A 108 -10.54 1.82 -1.52
C ILE A 108 -11.35 2.91 -2.22
N CYS A 109 -10.69 3.84 -2.91
CA CYS A 109 -11.37 4.89 -3.68
C CYS A 109 -12.25 4.30 -4.79
N LYS A 110 -11.78 3.25 -5.50
CA LYS A 110 -12.59 2.59 -6.54
C LYS A 110 -13.85 1.94 -5.93
N ALA A 111 -13.72 1.24 -4.81
CA ALA A 111 -14.85 0.65 -4.11
C ALA A 111 -15.88 1.70 -3.67
N LEU A 112 -15.42 2.84 -3.14
CA LEU A 112 -16.29 3.98 -2.82
C LEU A 112 -17.01 4.54 -4.07
N MET A 113 -16.28 4.74 -5.18
CA MET A 113 -16.87 5.23 -6.43
C MET A 113 -17.94 4.30 -7.00
N LEU A 114 -17.80 2.99 -6.77
CA LEU A 114 -18.77 1.96 -7.19
C LEU A 114 -19.92 1.78 -6.20
N GLY A 115 -19.93 2.51 -5.08
CA GLY A 115 -20.98 2.42 -4.06
C GLY A 115 -20.94 1.13 -3.25
N HIS A 116 -19.77 0.52 -3.07
CA HIS A 116 -19.61 -0.61 -2.15
C HIS A 116 -19.63 -0.13 -0.70
N ASP A 117 -20.12 -0.97 0.21
CA ASP A 117 -20.06 -0.72 1.67
C ASP A 117 -18.81 -1.33 2.31
N TYR A 118 -18.22 -2.34 1.66
CA TYR A 118 -17.10 -3.14 2.17
C TYR A 118 -16.00 -3.29 1.13
N ILE A 119 -14.80 -3.58 1.60
CA ILE A 119 -13.65 -3.97 0.79
C ILE A 119 -12.93 -5.17 1.41
N ASP A 120 -12.43 -6.06 0.57
CA ASP A 120 -11.60 -7.18 1.02
C ASP A 120 -10.24 -6.64 1.49
N ALA A 121 -9.83 -7.09 2.67
CA ALA A 121 -8.59 -6.67 3.32
C ALA A 121 -7.87 -7.85 3.97
N VAL A 122 -6.56 -7.76 4.00
CA VAL A 122 -5.70 -8.54 4.90
C VAL A 122 -5.11 -7.60 5.95
N GLN A 123 -5.00 -8.06 7.18
CA GLN A 123 -4.56 -7.21 8.30
C GLN A 123 -3.47 -7.91 9.11
N PHE A 124 -2.36 -7.20 9.33
CA PHE A 124 -1.30 -7.68 10.19
C PHE A 124 -1.75 -7.70 11.66
N ALA A 125 -1.44 -8.77 12.40
CA ALA A 125 -1.65 -8.78 13.86
C ALA A 125 -0.58 -7.95 14.60
N LEU A 126 0.61 -7.85 14.01
CA LEU A 126 1.72 -7.02 14.47
C LEU A 126 2.32 -6.32 13.25
N ASP A 127 2.53 -5.01 13.34
CA ASP A 127 3.10 -4.22 12.26
C ASP A 127 4.48 -4.77 11.86
N PRO A 128 4.73 -5.02 10.57
CA PRO A 128 6.06 -5.38 10.12
C PRO A 128 7.01 -4.20 10.34
N ALA A 129 8.28 -4.48 10.64
CA ALA A 129 9.31 -3.45 10.69
C ALA A 129 9.43 -2.74 9.32
N PRO A 130 9.65 -1.41 9.31
CA PRO A 130 9.94 -0.68 8.09
C PRO A 130 11.22 -1.19 7.44
N ASP A 131 11.29 -1.05 6.13
CA ASP A 131 12.47 -1.40 5.32
C ASP A 131 13.53 -0.29 5.40
N TYR A 132 13.08 0.96 5.57
CA TYR A 132 13.95 2.12 5.72
C TYR A 132 13.48 3.03 6.86
N LEU A 133 14.45 3.58 7.59
CA LEU A 133 14.27 4.51 8.71
C LEU A 133 14.88 5.86 8.33
N ASP A 134 14.23 6.96 8.72
CA ASP A 134 14.65 8.35 8.43
C ASP A 134 15.06 8.56 6.96
N CYS A 135 14.28 8.01 6.03
CA CYS A 135 14.65 7.97 4.63
C CYS A 135 14.18 9.20 3.84
N ASP A 136 14.95 9.56 2.82
CA ASP A 136 14.50 10.47 1.76
C ASP A 136 13.74 9.66 0.68
N PRO A 137 12.45 9.93 0.45
CA PRO A 137 11.63 9.24 -0.56
C PRO A 137 12.26 9.17 -1.95
N ASP A 138 13.05 10.16 -2.34
CA ASP A 138 13.65 10.27 -3.68
C ASP A 138 14.91 9.40 -3.84
N THR A 139 15.40 8.82 -2.74
CA THR A 139 16.62 8.00 -2.72
C THR A 139 16.36 6.50 -2.61
N LEU A 140 15.08 6.10 -2.50
CA LEU A 140 14.68 4.70 -2.40
C LEU A 140 14.88 3.96 -3.73
N PRO A 141 15.10 2.62 -3.70
CA PRO A 141 15.31 1.86 -4.92
C PRO A 141 13.99 1.63 -5.66
N TYR A 142 13.63 2.57 -6.54
CA TYR A 142 12.57 2.38 -7.52
C TYR A 142 13.08 1.53 -8.71
N ASP A 143 12.16 1.01 -9.51
CA ASP A 143 12.55 0.41 -10.79
C ASP A 143 12.95 1.54 -11.76
N ASP A 144 14.05 1.35 -12.48
CA ASP A 144 14.52 2.26 -13.54
C ASP A 144 13.53 2.37 -14.72
#